data_AF-A0AAV8FSJ4-F1
#
_entry.id   AF-A0AAV8FSJ4-F1
#
_cell.length_a   1.000
_cell.length_b   1.000
_cell.length_c   1.000
_cell.angle_alpha   90.00
_cell.angle_beta   90.00
_cell.angle_gamma   90.00
#
_symmetry.space_group_name_H-M   'P 1'
#
loop_
_entity.id
_entity.type
_entity.pdbx_description
1 polymer ?
#
loop_
_entity_poly.entity_id
_entity_poly.type
_entity_poly.pdbx_seq_one_letter_code
_entity_poly.pdbx_strand_id
1 'polypeptide(L)'
;MGDTNQAEVNRLGEVMHKFGYISGLQINPQKSGLWFSKNCDELTKHRVQQMWGARRVAAEERYLGALLGLKGDGRRMGALLLEKMKAKLSGWKSNMLSHAGRLVMIKSVLMSMPVYSMALEMLPRTIVKEMNILLAKFFWGKTDKSRYLSFIAWRKVCKPIEFGGLGIKDLQTFGEALFLKIVWFLMADENKLWVQICKAKVLSGGWLLESKELIKG
;
A
#
# COMPACT_ATOMS: atom_id res chain seq x y z
N MET A 1 -21.95 -11.82 0.75
CA MET A 1 -22.28 -13.15 1.30
C MET A 1 -21.09 -14.05 0.98
N GLY A 2 -20.40 -14.55 1.99
CA GLY A 2 -19.10 -15.20 1.83
C GLY A 2 -19.02 -16.37 2.78
N ASP A 3 -19.88 -17.36 2.57
CA ASP A 3 -19.82 -18.61 3.30
C ASP A 3 -18.51 -19.29 2.89
N THR A 4 -17.60 -19.43 3.85
CA THR A 4 -16.35 -20.16 3.61
C THR A 4 -16.74 -21.63 3.46
N ASN A 5 -16.92 -22.08 2.22
CA ASN A 5 -17.40 -23.41 1.93
C ASN A 5 -16.27 -24.41 2.24
N GLN A 6 -16.47 -25.30 3.21
CA GLN A 6 -15.42 -26.24 3.67
C GLN A 6 -14.81 -27.06 2.52
N ALA A 7 -15.63 -27.36 1.51
CA ALA A 7 -15.20 -28.03 0.29
C ALA A 7 -14.16 -27.24 -0.53
N GLU A 8 -14.15 -25.91 -0.46
CA GLU A 8 -13.14 -25.07 -1.14
C GLU A 8 -11.81 -25.11 -0.41
N VAL A 9 -11.85 -25.09 0.94
CA VAL A 9 -10.64 -25.15 1.77
C VAL A 9 -9.93 -26.49 1.58
N ASN A 10 -10.69 -27.60 1.52
CA ASN A 10 -10.13 -28.93 1.29
C ASN A 10 -9.52 -29.05 -0.11
N ARG A 11 -10.22 -28.56 -1.14
CA ARG A 11 -9.70 -28.51 -2.51
C ARG A 11 -8.41 -27.71 -2.61
N LEU A 12 -8.31 -26.58 -1.90
CA LEU A 12 -7.07 -25.79 -1.86
C LEU A 12 -5.92 -26.59 -1.22
N GLY A 13 -6.20 -27.35 -0.16
CA GLY A 13 -5.22 -28.23 0.47
C GLY A 13 -4.70 -29.32 -0.48
N GLU A 14 -5.60 -29.97 -1.22
CA GLU A 14 -5.25 -30.98 -2.23
C GLU A 14 -4.39 -30.40 -3.36
N VAL A 15 -4.75 -29.23 -3.87
CA VAL A 15 -3.99 -28.53 -4.92
C VAL A 15 -2.59 -28.18 -4.43
N MET A 16 -2.47 -27.67 -3.21
CA MET A 16 -1.18 -27.33 -2.61
C MET A 16 -0.30 -28.56 -2.40
N HIS A 17 -0.88 -29.67 -1.94
CA HIS A 17 -0.16 -30.93 -1.77
C HIS A 17 0.32 -31.48 -3.12
N LYS A 18 -0.55 -31.48 -4.14
CA LYS A 18 -0.20 -31.90 -5.50
C LYS A 18 0.91 -31.02 -6.11
N PHE A 19 0.82 -29.71 -5.92
CA PHE A 19 1.87 -28.78 -6.33
C PHE A 19 3.18 -29.07 -5.62
N GLY A 20 3.16 -29.30 -4.30
CA GLY A 20 4.35 -29.64 -3.53
C GLY A 20 5.00 -30.95 -3.99
N TYR A 21 4.19 -31.97 -4.29
CA TYR A 21 4.66 -33.24 -4.82
C TYR A 21 5.38 -33.08 -6.17
N ILE A 22 4.83 -32.27 -7.09
CA ILE A 22 5.41 -32.06 -8.42
C ILE A 22 6.63 -31.14 -8.39
N SER A 23 6.58 -30.06 -7.60
CA SER A 23 7.64 -29.05 -7.56
C SER A 23 8.78 -29.36 -6.59
N GLY A 24 8.58 -30.31 -5.67
CA GLY A 24 9.49 -30.56 -4.55
C GLY A 24 9.44 -29.50 -3.45
N LEU A 25 8.50 -28.54 -3.51
CA LEU A 25 8.35 -27.48 -2.51
C LEU A 25 7.40 -27.91 -1.39
N GLN A 26 7.66 -27.42 -0.16
CA GLN A 26 6.78 -27.64 0.99
C GLN A 26 6.32 -26.31 1.60
N ILE A 27 5.08 -26.28 2.07
CA ILE A 27 4.54 -25.13 2.80
C ILE A 27 5.13 -25.11 4.19
N ASN A 28 5.61 -23.94 4.62
CA ASN A 28 6.05 -23.73 6.00
C ASN A 28 4.88 -23.21 6.85
N PRO A 29 4.32 -23.99 7.79
CA PRO A 29 3.15 -23.57 8.58
C PRO A 29 3.46 -22.42 9.55
N GLN A 30 4.72 -22.28 9.97
CA GLN A 30 5.16 -21.23 10.90
C GLN A 30 5.25 -19.85 10.23
N LYS A 31 5.57 -19.83 8.93
CA LYS A 31 5.58 -18.61 8.10
C LYS A 31 4.24 -18.35 7.41
N SER A 32 3.38 -19.37 7.34
CA SER A 32 2.05 -19.26 6.76
C SER A 32 1.07 -18.71 7.79
N GLY A 33 0.10 -17.97 7.30
CA GLY A 33 -0.90 -17.34 8.15
C GLY A 33 -2.27 -17.36 7.51
N LEU A 34 -3.29 -17.62 8.33
CA LEU A 34 -4.69 -17.66 7.92
C LEU A 34 -5.38 -16.36 8.29
N TRP A 35 -5.81 -15.61 7.28
CA TRP A 35 -6.64 -14.43 7.46
C TRP A 35 -8.11 -14.78 7.21
N PHE A 36 -8.98 -14.35 8.14
CA PHE A 36 -10.41 -14.63 8.06
C PHE A 36 -11.20 -13.32 7.93
N SER A 37 -12.25 -13.34 7.12
CA SER A 37 -13.20 -12.24 7.04
C SER A 37 -13.95 -12.05 8.38
N LYS A 38 -14.42 -10.82 8.63
CA LYS A 38 -15.21 -10.48 9.83
C LYS A 38 -16.48 -11.33 9.97
N ASN A 39 -17.05 -11.76 8.85
CA ASN A 39 -18.31 -12.49 8.80
C ASN A 39 -18.14 -14.02 8.87
N CYS A 40 -16.97 -14.52 9.27
CA CYS A 40 -16.71 -15.95 9.39
C CYS A 40 -16.92 -16.42 10.84
N ASP A 41 -17.63 -17.54 11.01
CA ASP A 41 -17.91 -18.14 12.31
C ASP A 41 -16.64 -18.68 12.98
N GLU A 42 -16.53 -18.54 14.30
CA GLU A 42 -15.37 -19.01 15.06
C GLU A 42 -15.15 -20.52 14.96
N LEU A 43 -16.23 -21.31 14.85
CA LEU A 43 -16.15 -22.75 14.63
C LEU A 43 -15.45 -23.09 13.31
N THR A 44 -15.79 -22.35 12.25
CA THR A 44 -15.18 -22.52 10.93
C THR A 44 -13.71 -22.08 10.96
N LYS A 45 -13.39 -20.96 11.62
CA LYS A 45 -11.99 -20.52 11.80
C LYS A 45 -11.14 -21.56 12.53
N HIS A 46 -11.68 -22.17 13.58
CA HIS A 46 -10.97 -23.18 14.37
C HIS A 46 -10.72 -24.46 13.57
N ARG A 47 -11.72 -24.94 12.81
CA ARG A 47 -11.57 -26.10 11.93
C ARG A 47 -10.51 -25.86 10.86
N VAL A 48 -10.56 -24.72 10.16
CA VAL A 48 -9.56 -24.39 9.12
C VAL A 48 -8.16 -24.27 9.71
N GLN A 49 -8.03 -23.70 10.91
CA GLN A 49 -6.75 -23.62 11.61
C GLN A 49 -6.19 -25.01 11.96
N GLN A 50 -7.03 -25.94 12.43
CA GLN A 50 -6.61 -27.31 12.72
C GLN A 50 -6.17 -28.06 11.46
N MET A 51 -6.88 -27.87 10.35
CA MET A 51 -6.54 -28.54 9.08
C MET A 51 -5.20 -28.05 8.49
N TRP A 52 -4.91 -26.74 8.58
CA TRP A 52 -3.73 -26.15 7.95
C TRP A 52 -2.52 -26.01 8.88
N GLY A 53 -2.72 -26.11 10.20
CA GLY A 53 -1.65 -25.97 11.20
C GLY A 53 -0.96 -24.59 11.22
N ALA A 54 -1.53 -23.60 10.53
CA ALA A 54 -0.98 -22.25 10.40
C ALA A 54 -1.57 -21.29 11.43
N ARG A 55 -0.81 -20.25 11.80
CA ARG A 55 -1.29 -19.25 12.78
C ARG A 55 -2.43 -18.42 12.20
N ARG A 56 -3.35 -17.99 13.07
CA ARG A 56 -4.32 -16.95 12.68
C ARG A 56 -3.61 -15.61 12.57
N VAL A 57 -3.88 -14.92 11.48
CA VAL A 57 -3.33 -13.61 11.14
C VAL A 57 -4.27 -12.55 11.68
N ALA A 58 -3.72 -11.59 12.42
CA ALA A 58 -4.52 -10.47 12.91
C ALA A 58 -4.98 -9.60 11.73
N ALA A 59 -6.11 -8.90 11.87
CA ALA A 59 -6.61 -7.98 10.84
C ALA A 59 -5.68 -6.78 10.56
N GLU A 60 -4.57 -6.67 11.28
CA GLU A 60 -3.57 -5.60 11.20
C GLU A 60 -2.20 -6.14 10.72
N GLU A 61 -2.14 -7.41 10.32
CA GLU A 61 -0.90 -8.00 9.85
C GLU A 61 -0.51 -7.48 8.47
N ARG A 62 0.80 -7.34 8.26
CA ARG A 62 1.35 -6.72 7.05
C ARG A 62 1.70 -7.80 6.03
N TYR A 63 1.25 -7.60 4.79
CA TYR A 63 1.70 -8.35 3.64
C TYR A 63 2.36 -7.40 2.63
N LEU A 64 3.62 -7.68 2.29
CA LEU A 64 4.45 -6.80 1.46
C LEU A 64 4.46 -5.34 1.95
N GLY A 65 4.37 -5.13 3.26
CA GLY A 65 4.39 -3.82 3.88
C GLY A 65 3.06 -3.05 3.89
N ALA A 66 2.02 -3.56 3.24
CA ALA A 66 0.64 -3.07 3.34
C ALA A 66 -0.16 -3.90 4.37
N LEU A 67 -1.07 -3.26 5.11
CA LEU A 67 -1.98 -3.94 6.03
C LEU A 67 -3.00 -4.79 5.27
N LEU A 68 -3.12 -6.06 5.64
CA LEU A 68 -4.15 -6.97 5.15
C LEU A 68 -5.48 -6.70 5.84
N GLY A 69 -6.60 -6.71 5.12
CA GLY A 69 -7.94 -6.77 5.73
C GLY A 69 -8.55 -5.43 6.18
N LEU A 70 -7.84 -4.31 6.04
CA LEU A 70 -8.40 -2.98 6.24
C LEU A 70 -8.94 -2.44 4.92
N LYS A 71 -10.14 -2.88 4.53
CA LYS A 71 -10.88 -2.22 3.45
C LYS A 71 -11.29 -0.82 3.94
N GLY A 72 -10.73 0.24 3.34
CA GLY A 72 -11.16 1.62 3.58
C GLY A 72 -10.51 2.32 4.79
N ASP A 73 -9.37 1.86 5.28
CA ASP A 73 -8.60 2.55 6.33
C ASP A 73 -7.27 3.12 5.80
N GLY A 74 -7.35 3.83 4.67
CA GLY A 74 -6.23 4.61 4.13
C GLY A 74 -5.64 5.61 5.14
N ARG A 75 -6.38 5.97 6.21
CA ARG A 75 -5.85 6.76 7.33
C ARG A 75 -4.78 5.99 8.11
N ARG A 76 -5.09 4.78 8.60
CA ARG A 76 -4.10 3.97 9.32
C ARG A 76 -2.93 3.57 8.44
N MET A 77 -3.19 3.15 7.20
CA MET A 77 -2.12 2.83 6.25
C MET A 77 -1.18 4.01 6.04
N GLY A 78 -1.76 5.19 5.79
CA GLY A 78 -1.02 6.43 5.61
C GLY A 78 -0.23 6.83 6.85
N ALA A 79 -0.80 6.67 8.05
CA ALA A 79 -0.13 6.97 9.32
C ALA A 79 1.12 6.09 9.52
N LEU A 80 0.99 4.76 9.33
CA LEU A 80 2.13 3.84 9.45
C LEU A 80 3.22 4.15 8.41
N LEU A 81 2.82 4.53 7.21
CA LEU A 81 3.75 4.92 6.15
C LEU A 81 4.48 6.22 6.51
N LEU A 82 3.77 7.20 7.06
CA LEU A 82 4.36 8.45 7.54
C LEU A 82 5.34 8.18 8.69
N GLU A 83 5.01 7.31 9.64
CA GLU A 83 5.91 6.89 10.71
C GLU A 83 7.17 6.20 10.17
N LYS A 84 7.03 5.31 9.18
CA LYS A 84 8.18 4.68 8.52
C LYS A 84 9.07 5.73 7.85
N MET A 85 8.50 6.71 7.16
CA MET A 85 9.26 7.80 6.55
C MET A 85 9.98 8.63 7.62
N LYS A 86 9.32 8.97 8.73
CA LYS A 86 9.93 9.67 9.87
C LYS A 86 11.09 8.87 10.47
N ALA A 87 10.90 7.58 10.70
CA ALA A 87 11.94 6.69 11.22
C ALA A 87 13.14 6.55 10.26
N LYS A 88 12.88 6.53 8.95
CA LYS A 88 13.95 6.51 7.94
C LYS A 88 14.75 7.82 7.96
N LEU A 89 14.05 8.94 8.10
CA LEU A 89 14.64 10.27 8.17
C LEU A 89 15.40 10.52 9.48
N SER A 90 14.92 10.02 10.62
CA SER A 90 15.62 10.17 11.90
C SER A 90 16.95 9.41 11.93
N GLY A 91 17.04 8.28 11.20
CA GLY A 91 18.28 7.56 10.97
C GLY A 91 19.29 8.33 10.12
N TRP A 92 18.87 9.35 9.37
CA TRP A 92 19.75 10.18 8.56
C TRP A 92 19.99 11.52 9.23
N LYS A 93 21.24 11.79 9.61
CA LYS A 93 21.65 13.14 10.02
C LYS A 93 21.58 14.06 8.80
N SER A 94 20.48 14.79 8.64
CA SER A 94 20.24 15.74 7.53
C SER A 94 21.37 16.78 7.36
N ASN A 95 22.12 17.04 8.44
CA ASN A 95 23.29 17.93 8.47
C ASN A 95 24.57 17.33 7.86
N MET A 96 24.62 16.02 7.61
CA MET A 96 25.77 15.35 6.97
C MET A 96 25.64 15.26 5.45
N LEU A 97 24.49 15.66 4.89
CA LEU A 97 24.21 15.55 3.46
C LEU A 97 24.18 16.93 2.82
N SER A 98 24.86 17.05 1.68
CA SER A 98 24.73 18.19 0.79
C SER A 98 23.29 18.31 0.27
N HIS A 99 22.93 19.48 -0.25
CA HIS A 99 21.60 19.71 -0.82
C HIS A 99 21.27 18.72 -1.95
N ALA A 100 22.26 18.42 -2.80
CA ALA A 100 22.17 17.40 -3.84
C ALA A 100 22.03 15.98 -3.25
N GLY A 101 22.75 15.65 -2.18
CA GLY A 101 22.61 14.37 -1.48
C GLY A 101 21.20 14.17 -0.94
N ARG A 102 20.62 15.21 -0.31
CA ARG A 102 19.24 15.16 0.19
C ARG A 102 18.22 15.00 -0.94
N LEU A 103 18.44 15.66 -2.08
CA LEU A 103 17.60 15.49 -3.28
C LEU A 103 17.60 14.04 -3.76
N VAL A 104 18.79 13.43 -3.87
CA VAL A 104 18.94 12.03 -4.30
C VAL A 104 18.20 11.10 -3.35
N MET A 105 18.40 11.27 -2.03
CA MET A 105 17.74 10.44 -1.01
C MET A 105 16.20 10.54 -1.05
N ILE A 106 15.67 11.74 -1.32
CA ILE A 106 14.24 11.92 -1.53
C ILE A 106 13.79 11.10 -2.73
N LYS A 107 14.43 11.28 -3.89
CA LYS A 107 14.03 10.65 -5.14
C LYS A 107 14.15 9.12 -5.12
N SER A 108 15.24 8.57 -4.59
CA SER A 108 15.52 7.14 -4.66
C SER A 108 14.86 6.35 -3.54
N VAL A 109 14.82 6.90 -2.32
CA VAL A 109 14.34 6.18 -1.14
C VAL A 109 12.97 6.65 -0.70
N LEU A 110 12.81 7.94 -0.36
CA LEU A 110 11.56 8.39 0.27
C LEU A 110 10.38 8.36 -0.70
N MET A 111 10.61 8.67 -1.98
CA MET A 111 9.58 8.64 -3.01
C MET A 111 9.17 7.21 -3.42
N SER A 112 10.00 6.19 -3.17
CA SER A 112 9.67 4.80 -3.49
C SER A 112 8.84 4.12 -2.38
N MET A 113 9.00 4.53 -1.12
CA MET A 113 8.23 4.00 0.03
C MET A 113 6.70 4.06 -0.14
N PRO A 114 6.08 5.19 -0.57
CA PRO A 114 4.63 5.29 -0.68
C PRO A 114 4.03 4.64 -1.94
N VAL A 115 4.85 4.31 -2.95
CA VAL A 115 4.38 3.86 -4.29
C VAL A 115 3.41 2.69 -4.20
N TYR A 116 3.77 1.67 -3.43
CA TYR A 116 2.97 0.45 -3.32
C TYR A 116 1.63 0.73 -2.64
N SER A 117 1.64 1.43 -1.51
CA SER A 117 0.41 1.77 -0.78
C SER A 117 -0.52 2.68 -1.59
N MET A 118 0.02 3.68 -2.29
CA MET A 118 -0.76 4.60 -3.12
C MET A 118 -1.35 3.94 -4.37
N ALA A 119 -0.71 2.88 -4.89
CA ALA A 119 -1.27 2.09 -5.99
C ALA A 119 -2.45 1.22 -5.52
N LEU A 120 -2.44 0.77 -4.26
CA LEU A 120 -3.50 -0.08 -3.69
C LEU A 120 -4.70 0.71 -3.17
N GLU A 121 -4.48 1.89 -2.58
CA GLU A 121 -5.53 2.68 -1.96
C GLU A 121 -5.26 4.18 -2.09
N MET A 122 -6.32 4.96 -2.29
CA MET A 122 -6.24 6.42 -2.24
C MET A 122 -6.02 6.90 -0.79
N LEU A 123 -4.83 7.41 -0.50
CA LEU A 123 -4.51 7.94 0.82
C LEU A 123 -5.24 9.28 1.08
N PRO A 124 -5.68 9.55 2.32
CA PRO A 124 -6.29 10.83 2.68
C PRO A 124 -5.37 12.01 2.40
N ARG A 125 -5.92 13.07 1.82
CA ARG A 125 -5.18 14.30 1.46
C ARG A 125 -4.39 14.89 2.64
N THR A 126 -4.93 14.80 3.86
CA THR A 126 -4.26 15.28 5.09
C THR A 126 -2.92 14.58 5.31
N ILE A 127 -2.88 13.26 5.16
CA ILE A 127 -1.66 12.47 5.37
C ILE A 127 -0.65 12.74 4.26
N VAL A 128 -1.10 12.81 3.00
CA VAL A 128 -0.23 13.13 1.86
C VAL A 128 0.40 14.52 2.03
N LYS A 129 -0.35 15.50 2.54
CA LYS A 129 0.17 16.83 2.90
C LYS A 129 1.25 16.73 3.98
N GLU A 130 1.05 15.93 5.03
CA GLU A 130 2.05 15.72 6.07
C GLU A 130 3.33 15.07 5.53
N MET A 131 3.20 14.09 4.63
CA MET A 131 4.35 13.48 3.93
C MET A 131 5.12 14.51 3.11
N ASN A 132 4.42 15.35 2.33
CA ASN A 132 5.04 16.42 1.56
C ASN A 132 5.77 17.44 2.45
N ILE A 133 5.18 17.81 3.60
CA ILE A 133 5.83 18.69 4.59
C ILE A 133 7.10 18.03 5.14
N LEU A 134 7.05 16.74 5.43
CA LEU A 134 8.20 15.97 5.93
C LEU A 134 9.35 15.94 4.91
N LEU A 135 9.05 15.70 3.63
CA LEU A 135 10.03 15.76 2.54
C LEU A 135 10.63 17.16 2.39
N ALA A 136 9.80 18.21 2.45
CA ALA A 136 10.25 19.59 2.37
C ALA A 136 11.20 19.96 3.52
N LYS A 137 10.85 19.57 4.76
CA LYS A 137 11.71 19.79 5.94
C LYS A 137 13.07 19.11 5.79
N PHE A 138 13.08 17.87 5.32
CA PHE A 138 14.33 17.14 5.07
C PHE A 138 15.17 17.82 3.98
N PHE A 139 14.56 18.20 2.85
CA PHE A 139 15.24 18.85 1.74
C PHE A 139 15.96 20.15 2.15
N TRP A 140 15.25 21.01 2.91
CA TRP A 140 15.79 22.27 3.42
C TRP A 140 16.75 22.09 4.61
N GLY A 141 16.96 20.86 5.08
CA GLY A 141 18.09 20.51 5.96
C GLY A 141 17.89 20.82 7.43
N LYS A 142 16.69 20.59 8.00
CA LYS A 142 16.48 20.78 9.44
C LYS A 142 15.84 19.58 10.14
N THR A 143 16.21 19.41 11.40
CA THR A 143 15.69 18.38 12.32
C THR A 143 14.70 19.01 13.31
N ASP A 144 13.50 18.44 13.33
CA ASP A 144 12.34 18.48 14.26
C ASP A 144 11.92 19.73 15.07
N LYS A 145 12.77 20.72 15.40
CA LYS A 145 12.42 21.74 16.44
C LYS A 145 12.57 23.22 16.09
N SER A 146 12.98 23.63 14.88
CA SER A 146 13.00 25.08 14.52
C SER A 146 12.27 25.42 13.23
N ARG A 147 11.79 26.68 13.14
CA ARG A 147 11.22 27.27 11.91
C ARG A 147 12.17 27.04 10.74
N TYR A 148 11.66 26.50 9.64
CA TYR A 148 12.41 26.34 8.39
C TYR A 148 12.13 27.54 7.49
N LEU A 149 13.19 28.17 6.97
CA LEU A 149 13.06 29.14 5.88
C LEU A 149 13.02 28.36 4.57
N SER A 150 11.83 28.26 3.97
CA SER A 150 11.71 27.84 2.57
C SER A 150 12.01 29.03 1.69
N PHE A 151 13.15 29.00 1.00
CA PHE A 151 13.44 30.00 -0.03
C PHE A 151 12.50 29.88 -1.24
N ILE A 152 12.05 28.65 -1.51
CA ILE A 152 11.18 28.33 -2.64
C ILE A 152 10.04 27.44 -2.13
N ALA A 153 8.81 27.75 -2.55
CA ALA A 153 7.64 26.93 -2.24
C ALA A 153 7.84 25.49 -2.72
N TRP A 154 7.50 24.50 -1.88
CA TRP A 154 7.68 23.07 -2.20
C TRP A 154 7.05 22.66 -3.53
N ARG A 155 5.86 23.19 -3.85
CA ARG A 155 5.20 22.96 -5.15
C ARG A 155 6.05 23.38 -6.36
N LYS A 156 6.86 24.44 -6.25
CA LYS A 156 7.77 24.87 -7.32
C LYS A 156 8.97 23.91 -7.42
N VAL A 157 9.48 23.44 -6.28
CA VAL A 157 10.56 22.44 -6.22
C VAL A 157 10.12 21.11 -6.86
N CYS A 158 8.87 20.70 -6.68
CA CYS A 158 8.32 19.47 -7.25
C CYS A 158 8.03 19.52 -8.76
N LYS A 159 8.22 20.65 -9.43
CA LYS A 159 8.03 20.69 -10.88
C LYS A 159 9.06 19.81 -11.61
N PRO A 160 8.75 19.29 -12.81
CA PRO A 160 9.73 18.68 -13.68
C PRO A 160 10.91 19.63 -13.95
N ILE A 161 12.06 19.05 -14.29
CA ILE A 161 13.30 19.81 -14.56
C ILE A 161 13.09 20.79 -15.72
N GLU A 162 12.34 20.36 -16.74
CA GLU A 162 11.94 21.17 -17.90
C GLU A 162 11.17 22.45 -17.52
N PHE A 163 10.47 22.43 -16.40
CA PHE A 163 9.71 23.58 -15.88
C PHE A 163 10.42 24.30 -14.73
N GLY A 164 11.75 24.13 -14.62
CA GLY A 164 12.59 24.81 -13.62
C GLY A 164 12.46 24.26 -12.19
N GLY A 165 11.90 23.05 -12.02
CA GLY A 165 11.87 22.35 -10.74
C GLY A 165 13.02 21.36 -10.59
N LEU A 166 12.98 20.57 -9.53
CA LEU A 166 13.99 19.54 -9.24
C LEU A 166 13.54 18.13 -9.62
N GLY A 167 12.37 17.95 -10.24
CA GLY A 167 11.87 16.65 -10.66
C GLY A 167 11.48 15.73 -9.51
N ILE A 168 11.11 16.28 -8.35
CA ILE A 168 10.50 15.53 -7.25
C ILE A 168 9.01 15.43 -7.53
N LYS A 169 8.43 14.24 -7.65
CA LYS A 169 6.99 14.14 -7.93
C LYS A 169 6.19 14.60 -6.72
N ASP A 170 5.18 15.43 -6.94
CA ASP A 170 4.21 15.73 -5.88
C ASP A 170 3.42 14.46 -5.53
N LEU A 171 3.42 14.08 -4.25
CA LEU A 171 2.83 12.82 -3.80
C LEU A 171 1.32 12.74 -4.03
N GLN A 172 0.62 13.88 -4.04
CA GLN A 172 -0.82 13.87 -4.27
C GLN A 172 -1.13 13.52 -5.72
N THR A 173 -0.58 14.28 -6.67
CA THR A 173 -0.77 14.00 -8.10
C THR A 173 -0.21 12.64 -8.49
N PHE A 174 0.93 12.24 -7.90
CA PHE A 174 1.54 10.96 -8.20
C PHE A 174 0.72 9.77 -7.69
N GLY A 175 0.14 9.87 -6.49
CA GLY A 175 -0.75 8.83 -5.95
C GLY A 175 -2.02 8.68 -6.79
N GLU A 176 -2.65 9.79 -7.19
CA GLU A 176 -3.82 9.79 -8.08
C GLU A 176 -3.48 9.11 -9.43
N ALA A 177 -2.33 9.44 -10.02
CA ALA A 177 -1.88 8.84 -11.27
C ALA A 177 -1.59 7.32 -11.15
N LEU A 178 -1.00 6.87 -10.04
CA LEU A 178 -0.76 5.44 -9.78
C LEU A 178 -2.07 4.67 -9.65
N PHE A 179 -3.03 5.22 -8.91
CA PHE A 179 -4.35 4.61 -8.76
C PHE A 179 -5.07 4.52 -10.11
N LEU A 180 -5.07 5.62 -10.89
CA LEU A 180 -5.65 5.65 -12.24
C LEU A 180 -4.99 4.65 -13.20
N LYS A 181 -3.67 4.42 -13.06
CA LYS A 181 -2.97 3.40 -13.85
C LYS A 181 -3.48 1.99 -13.57
N ILE A 182 -3.80 1.67 -12.30
CA ILE A 182 -4.40 0.38 -11.94
C ILE A 182 -5.82 0.27 -12.50
N VAL A 183 -6.62 1.34 -12.39
CA VAL A 183 -7.96 1.40 -12.99
C VAL A 183 -7.89 1.20 -14.50
N TRP A 184 -6.94 1.84 -15.18
CA TRP A 184 -6.71 1.65 -16.61
C TRP A 184 -6.40 0.20 -16.96
N PHE A 185 -5.51 -0.47 -16.21
CA PHE A 185 -5.22 -1.88 -16.44
C PHE A 185 -6.44 -2.79 -16.24
N LEU A 186 -7.29 -2.47 -15.26
CA LEU A 186 -8.54 -3.19 -15.06
C LEU A 186 -9.47 -3.02 -16.26
N MET A 187 -9.51 -1.85 -16.88
CA MET A 187 -10.38 -1.58 -18.03
C MET A 187 -9.82 -2.16 -19.34
N ALA A 188 -8.51 -2.02 -19.57
CA ALA A 188 -7.89 -2.30 -20.86
C ALA A 188 -7.58 -3.79 -21.12
N ASP A 189 -7.33 -4.60 -20.08
CA ASP A 189 -6.78 -5.95 -20.25
C ASP A 189 -7.72 -7.04 -19.70
N GLU A 190 -8.77 -7.35 -20.47
CA GLU A 190 -9.85 -8.25 -20.03
C GLU A 190 -9.44 -9.74 -19.99
N ASN A 191 -8.32 -10.09 -20.61
CA ASN A 191 -7.90 -11.49 -20.76
C ASN A 191 -7.15 -12.04 -19.54
N LYS A 192 -6.73 -11.17 -18.62
CA LYS A 192 -6.02 -11.59 -17.42
C LYS A 192 -7.00 -12.12 -16.36
N LEU A 193 -6.71 -13.28 -15.81
CA LEU A 193 -7.54 -13.94 -14.80
C LEU A 193 -7.84 -13.04 -13.60
N TRP A 194 -6.86 -12.29 -13.10
CA TRP A 194 -7.07 -11.37 -11.98
C TRP A 194 -8.01 -10.21 -12.34
N VAL A 195 -7.97 -9.72 -13.59
CA VAL A 195 -8.90 -8.68 -14.09
C VAL A 195 -10.32 -9.24 -14.15
N GLN A 196 -10.50 -10.44 -14.68
CA GLN A 196 -11.81 -11.11 -14.75
C GLN A 196 -12.40 -11.33 -13.36
N ILE A 197 -11.59 -11.84 -12.42
CA ILE A 197 -12.02 -12.04 -11.03
C ILE A 197 -12.36 -10.69 -10.38
N CYS A 198 -11.53 -9.67 -10.57
CA CYS A 198 -11.79 -8.33 -10.05
C CYS A 198 -13.07 -7.73 -10.64
N LYS A 199 -13.29 -7.79 -11.96
CA LYS A 199 -14.52 -7.32 -12.60
C LYS A 199 -15.74 -8.08 -12.06
N ALA A 200 -15.67 -9.42 -12.00
CA ALA A 200 -16.75 -10.26 -11.52
C ALA A 200 -17.10 -10.06 -10.03
N LYS A 201 -16.15 -9.66 -9.17
CA LYS A 201 -16.40 -9.40 -7.74
C LYS A 201 -16.66 -7.94 -7.39
N VAL A 202 -16.04 -7.00 -8.12
CA VAL A 202 -16.02 -5.57 -7.79
C VAL A 202 -17.07 -4.80 -8.60
N LEU A 203 -17.24 -5.11 -9.90
CA LEU A 203 -18.20 -4.42 -10.76
C LEU A 203 -19.62 -4.98 -10.64
N SER A 204 -19.78 -6.25 -10.31
CA SER A 204 -21.08 -6.87 -10.00
C SER A 204 -21.75 -6.27 -8.75
N GLY A 205 -20.97 -5.63 -7.87
CA GLY A 205 -21.44 -4.97 -6.66
C GLY A 205 -21.57 -3.44 -6.77
N GLY A 206 -21.52 -2.84 -7.97
CA GLY A 206 -21.79 -1.41 -8.18
C GLY A 206 -20.70 -0.41 -7.72
N TRP A 207 -19.62 -0.90 -7.11
CA TRP A 207 -18.63 -0.07 -6.39
C TRP A 207 -17.96 1.04 -7.24
N LEU A 208 -17.70 0.77 -8.52
CA LEU A 208 -16.98 1.71 -9.39
C LEU A 208 -17.86 2.86 -9.89
N LEU A 209 -19.19 2.71 -9.82
CA LEU A 209 -20.17 3.73 -10.21
C LEU A 209 -20.61 4.60 -9.02
N GLU A 210 -20.61 4.06 -7.80
CA GLU A 210 -20.92 4.83 -6.57
C GLU A 210 -19.79 5.76 -6.12
N SER A 211 -18.53 5.49 -6.51
CA SER A 211 -17.39 6.34 -6.12
C SER A 211 -17.39 7.75 -6.72
N LYS A 212 -18.32 8.08 -7.63
CA LYS A 212 -18.53 9.47 -8.10
C LYS A 212 -18.94 10.42 -6.98
N GLU A 213 -19.53 9.92 -5.90
CA GLU A 213 -19.95 10.73 -4.73
C GLU A 213 -18.75 11.12 -3.84
N LEU A 214 -17.68 10.32 -3.81
CA LEU A 214 -16.50 10.55 -2.96
C LEU A 214 -15.48 11.54 -3.54
N ILE A 215 -15.63 11.93 -4.80
CA ILE A 215 -14.76 12.91 -5.48
C ILE A 215 -15.26 14.36 -5.24
N LYS A 216 -16.45 14.54 -4.65
CA LYS A 216 -17.04 15.86 -4.33
C LYS A 216 -16.83 16.34 -2.88
N GLY A 217 -15.98 15.67 -2.08
CA GLY A 217 -15.64 16.07 -0.71
C GLY A 217 -14.27 16.72 -0.56
#